data_AF-A0A840CT13-F1
#
_entry.id   AF-A0A840CT13-F1
#
_cell.length_a   1.000
_cell.length_b   1.000
_cell.length_c   1.000
_cell.angle_alpha   90.00
_cell.angle_beta   90.00
_cell.angle_gamma   90.00
#
_symmetry.space_group_name_H-M   'P 1'
#
loop_
_entity.id
_entity.type
_entity.pdbx_description
1 polymer ?
#
loop_
_entity_poly.entity_id
_entity_poly.type
_entity_poly.pdbx_seq_one_letter_code
_entity_poly.pdbx_strand_id
1 'polypeptide(L)'
;MEQEDYIFREINRISIPNFFITVEISGNMNVRPSGIETFLHAKYQAILKGISGRKFIYCEDGLRLIFTFFPTDRVVDERYALKNKLLMKKR
;
A
#
# COMPACT_ATOMS: atom_id res chain seq x y z
N MET A 1 11.90 -6.00 -11.14
CA MET A 1 11.77 -6.74 -9.87
C MET A 1 12.26 -5.93 -8.68
N GLU A 2 13.43 -5.30 -8.69
CA GLU A 2 14.00 -4.69 -7.48
C GLU A 2 13.24 -3.47 -6.89
N GLN A 3 12.61 -2.62 -7.70
CA GLN A 3 11.93 -1.42 -7.19
C GLN A 3 10.54 -1.69 -6.60
N GLU A 4 9.74 -2.54 -7.25
CA GLU A 4 8.44 -2.95 -6.69
C GLU A 4 8.66 -3.56 -5.31
N ASP A 5 9.68 -4.40 -5.18
CA ASP A 5 10.15 -5.01 -3.95
C ASP A 5 10.57 -3.98 -2.88
N TYR A 6 11.18 -2.87 -3.28
CA TYR A 6 11.46 -1.76 -2.38
C TYR A 6 10.16 -1.07 -1.92
N ILE A 7 9.27 -0.72 -2.85
CA ILE A 7 8.00 -0.03 -2.55
C ILE A 7 7.12 -0.88 -1.63
N PHE A 8 6.99 -2.18 -1.91
CA PHE A 8 6.26 -3.11 -1.04
C PHE A 8 6.86 -3.20 0.36
N ARG A 9 8.19 -3.25 0.48
CA ARG A 9 8.85 -3.27 1.80
C ARG A 9 8.62 -1.98 2.59
N GLU A 10 8.65 -0.83 1.94
CA GLU A 10 8.36 0.45 2.59
C GLU A 10 6.89 0.51 3.05
N ILE A 11 5.96 0.09 2.20
CA ILE A 11 4.52 0.05 2.55
C ILE A 11 4.28 -0.92 3.71
N ASN A 12 4.93 -2.09 3.71
CA ASN A 12 4.75 -3.10 4.76
C ASN A 12 5.36 -2.67 6.12
N ARG A 13 6.24 -1.67 6.14
CA ARG A 13 6.74 -1.06 7.39
C ARG A 13 5.70 -0.13 8.03
N ILE A 14 4.77 0.41 7.25
CA ILE A 14 3.76 1.36 7.70
C ILE A 14 2.61 0.59 8.33
N SER A 15 2.37 0.81 9.63
CA SER A 15 1.31 0.14 10.37
C SER A 15 0.03 0.97 10.37
N ILE A 16 -1.04 0.42 9.81
CA ILE A 16 -2.40 1.00 9.87
C ILE A 16 -3.31 0.00 10.59
N PRO A 17 -3.58 0.20 11.90
CA PRO A 17 -4.33 -0.77 12.68
C PRO A 17 -5.79 -0.86 12.23
N ASN A 18 -6.36 -2.07 12.31
CA ASN A 18 -7.72 -2.41 11.89
C ASN A 18 -7.97 -2.34 10.37
N PHE A 19 -6.93 -2.12 9.56
CA PHE A 19 -7.04 -2.10 8.11
C PHE A 19 -6.00 -2.97 7.44
N PHE A 20 -6.46 -3.71 6.43
CA PHE A 20 -5.61 -4.39 5.47
C PHE A 20 -5.53 -3.51 4.22
N ILE A 21 -4.30 -3.24 3.76
CA ILE A 21 -4.06 -2.33 2.64
C ILE A 21 -3.45 -3.12 1.49
N THR A 22 -4.09 -3.03 0.33
CA THR A 22 -3.50 -3.51 -0.93
C THR A 22 -3.00 -2.33 -1.74
N VAL A 23 -1.90 -2.51 -2.47
CA VAL A 23 -1.38 -1.53 -3.41
C VAL A 23 -1.32 -2.11 -4.82
N GLU A 24 -1.82 -1.36 -5.80
CA GLU A 24 -1.54 -1.59 -7.22
C GLU A 24 -0.55 -0.52 -7.69
N ILE A 25 0.55 -0.96 -8.30
CA ILE A 25 1.62 -0.09 -8.79
C ILE A 25 1.48 0.04 -10.31
N SER A 26 1.56 1.27 -10.82
CA SER A 26 1.52 1.55 -12.25
C SER A 26 2.37 2.79 -12.57
N GLY A 27 2.76 2.94 -13.83
CA GLY A 27 3.52 4.10 -14.30
C GLY A 27 5.04 3.94 -14.13
N ASN A 28 5.74 5.05 -13.88
CA ASN A 28 7.20 5.11 -13.86
C ASN A 28 7.79 4.57 -12.55
N MET A 29 8.23 3.32 -12.56
CA MET A 29 8.87 2.65 -11.42
C MET A 29 10.34 3.07 -11.19
N ASN A 30 10.86 4.10 -11.85
CA ASN A 30 12.20 4.63 -11.53
C ASN A 30 12.16 5.70 -10.42
N VAL A 31 10.97 6.15 -10.03
CA VAL A 31 10.78 7.14 -8.97
C VAL A 31 10.85 6.46 -7.61
N ARG A 32 11.54 7.09 -6.66
CA ARG A 32 11.55 6.67 -5.27
C ARG A 32 10.53 7.50 -4.49
N PRO A 33 9.39 6.93 -4.11
CA PRO A 33 8.35 7.71 -3.48
C PRO A 33 8.69 8.06 -2.04
N SER A 34 8.54 9.34 -1.68
CA SER A 34 8.98 9.88 -0.38
C SER A 34 7.83 10.15 0.60
N GLY A 35 6.60 10.33 0.10
CA GLY A 35 5.44 10.76 0.88
C GLY A 35 4.41 9.68 1.21
N ILE A 36 4.71 8.39 0.98
CA ILE A 36 3.73 7.30 1.13
C ILE A 36 3.20 7.20 2.56
N GLU A 37 4.08 7.25 3.57
CA GLU A 37 3.69 7.11 4.98
C GLU A 37 2.73 8.23 5.41
N THR A 38 3.12 9.48 5.20
CA THR A 38 2.28 10.65 5.47
C THR A 38 0.95 10.56 4.73
N PHE A 39 0.96 10.10 3.47
CA PHE A 39 -0.27 9.91 2.69
C PHE A 39 -1.19 8.86 3.31
N LEU A 40 -0.67 7.67 3.64
CA LEU A 40 -1.46 6.59 4.23
C LEU A 40 -2.05 6.97 5.58
N HIS A 41 -1.27 7.63 6.45
CA HIS A 41 -1.78 8.13 7.72
C HIS A 41 -2.86 9.21 7.55
N ALA A 42 -2.68 10.14 6.60
CA ALA A 42 -3.70 11.14 6.31
C ALA A 42 -5.02 10.50 5.83
N LYS A 43 -4.96 9.46 4.99
CA LYS A 43 -6.15 8.73 4.54
C LYS A 43 -6.78 7.90 5.65
N TYR A 44 -5.97 7.26 6.47
CA TYR A 44 -6.45 6.54 7.65
C TYR A 44 -7.23 7.46 8.60
N GLN A 45 -6.68 8.64 8.93
CA GLN A 45 -7.36 9.63 9.76
C GLN A 45 -8.67 10.12 9.12
N ALA A 46 -8.70 10.30 7.80
CA ALA A 46 -9.93 10.64 7.11
C ALA A 46 -10.99 9.52 7.21
N ILE A 47 -10.58 8.24 7.08
CA ILE A 47 -11.48 7.10 7.25
C ILE A 47 -12.05 7.06 8.67
N LEU A 48 -11.23 7.30 9.70
CA LEU A 48 -11.69 7.38 11.09
C LEU A 48 -12.68 8.53 11.31
N LYS A 49 -12.54 9.64 10.57
CA LYS A 49 -13.48 10.77 10.57
C LYS A 49 -14.77 10.51 9.79
N GLY A 50 -14.93 9.32 9.20
CA GLY A 50 -16.18 8.89 8.58
C GLY A 50 -16.26 9.05 7.06
N ILE A 51 -15.14 9.23 6.34
CA ILE A 51 -15.21 9.17 4.87
C ILE A 51 -15.55 7.75 4.41
N SER A 52 -16.43 7.66 3.41
CA SER A 52 -16.85 6.38 2.82
C SER A 52 -15.84 5.84 1.81
N GLY A 53 -15.04 6.70 1.19
CA GLY A 53 -14.03 6.33 0.21
C GLY A 53 -12.93 5.46 0.82
N ARG A 54 -12.63 4.32 0.16
CA ARG A 54 -11.59 3.37 0.59
C ARG A 54 -10.50 3.11 -0.43
N LYS A 55 -10.62 3.70 -1.62
CA LYS A 55 -9.63 3.62 -2.69
C LYS A 55 -8.97 4.99 -2.87
N PHE A 56 -7.66 5.06 -2.74
CA PHE A 56 -6.89 6.31 -2.83
C PHE A 56 -5.77 6.17 -3.83
N ILE A 57 -5.50 7.26 -4.55
CA ILE A 57 -4.45 7.31 -5.56
C ILE A 57 -3.36 8.25 -5.06
N TYR A 58 -2.14 7.75 -5.04
CA TYR A 58 -0.91 8.50 -4.82
C TYR A 58 -0.17 8.61 -6.15
N CYS A 59 0.22 9.81 -6.54
CA CYS A 59 0.97 10.07 -7.76
C CYS A 59 2.21 10.90 -7.44
N GLU A 60 3.39 10.48 -7.90
CA GLU A 60 4.66 11.20 -7.74
C GLU A 60 5.52 10.93 -8.98
N ASP A 61 5.90 11.99 -9.72
CA ASP A 61 6.78 11.93 -10.90
C ASP A 61 6.47 10.82 -11.94
N GLY A 62 5.17 10.53 -12.13
CA GLY A 62 4.69 9.51 -13.07
C GLY A 62 4.57 8.11 -12.47
N LEU A 63 5.01 7.89 -11.23
CA LEU A 63 4.62 6.73 -10.42
C LEU A 63 3.18 6.92 -9.94
N ARG A 64 2.37 5.87 -10.06
CA ARG A 64 0.99 5.85 -9.60
C ARG A 64 0.74 4.62 -8.73
N LEU A 65 0.44 4.85 -7.47
CA LEU A 65 0.09 3.84 -6.49
C LEU A 65 -1.39 3.96 -6.13
N ILE A 66 -2.10 2.84 -6.21
CA ILE A 66 -3.51 2.78 -5.89
C ILE A 66 -3.66 1.94 -4.62
N PHE A 67 -4.03 2.59 -3.53
CA PHE A 67 -4.23 1.97 -2.23
C PHE A 67 -5.70 1.67 -1.99
N THR A 68 -6.01 0.46 -1.54
CA THR A 68 -7.36 0.06 -1.13
C THR A 68 -7.36 -0.38 0.34
N PHE A 69 -8.21 0.25 1.15
CA PHE A 69 -8.33 0.04 2.60
C PHE A 69 -9.51 -0.88 2.93
N PHE A 70 -9.21 -2.11 3.35
CA PHE A 70 -10.19 -3.08 3.83
C PHE A 70 -10.27 -3.00 5.36
N PRO A 71 -11.46 -2.85 5.98
CA PRO A 71 -11.62 -2.74 7.43
C PRO A 71 -11.49 -4.11 8.11
N THR A 72 -10.30 -4.70 8.04
CA THR A 72 -9.99 -5.99 8.64
C THR A 72 -8.52 -6.00 9.05
N ASP A 73 -8.27 -6.65 10.17
CA ASP A 73 -6.96 -6.97 10.71
C ASP A 73 -6.36 -8.24 10.09
N ARG A 74 -7.13 -8.97 9.27
CA ARG A 74 -6.75 -10.25 8.69
C ARG A 74 -6.57 -10.12 7.18
N VAL A 75 -5.55 -10.80 6.67
CA VAL A 75 -5.45 -11.02 5.23
C VAL A 75 -6.63 -11.89 4.83
N VAL A 76 -7.53 -11.34 4.02
CA VAL A 76 -8.77 -12.02 3.59
C VAL A 76 -8.49 -13.18 2.63
N ASP A 77 -7.33 -13.19 1.95
CA ASP A 77 -6.91 -14.30 1.09
C ASP A 77 -5.38 -14.41 1.00
N GLU A 78 -4.84 -15.63 1.09
CA GLU A 78 -3.43 -15.89 0.87
C GLU A 78 -2.97 -15.38 -0.50
N ARG A 79 -3.81 -15.38 -1.54
CA ARG A 79 -3.45 -14.82 -2.86
C ARG A 79 -3.20 -13.31 -2.83
N TYR A 80 -3.83 -12.57 -1.90
CA TYR A 80 -3.55 -11.15 -1.65
C TYR A 80 -2.41 -10.93 -0.65
N ALA A 81 -2.21 -11.82 0.33
CA ALA A 81 -0.99 -11.83 1.15
C ALA A 81 0.25 -12.20 0.33
N LEU A 82 0.11 -13.06 -0.67
CA LEU A 82 1.21 -13.58 -1.48
C LEU A 82 1.76 -12.51 -2.42
N LYS A 83 1.02 -11.47 -2.81
CA LYS A 83 1.68 -10.30 -3.43
C LYS A 83 2.66 -9.61 -2.48
N ASN A 84 2.40 -9.63 -1.16
CA ASN A 84 3.33 -9.15 -0.13
C ASN A 84 4.35 -10.21 0.35
N LYS A 85 4.03 -11.52 0.24
CA LYS A 85 4.85 -12.65 0.72
C LYS A 85 5.66 -13.38 -0.36
N LEU A 86 5.38 -13.20 -1.66
CA LEU A 86 6.22 -13.76 -2.74
C LEU A 86 7.63 -13.15 -2.73
N LEU A 87 7.74 -11.93 -2.21
CA LEU A 87 8.98 -11.27 -1.81
C LEU A 87 9.75 -11.96 -0.67
N MET A 88 9.07 -12.75 0.16
CA MET A 88 9.63 -13.39 1.35
C MET A 88 9.90 -14.88 1.19
N LYS A 89 9.57 -15.50 0.04
CA LYS A 89 10.02 -16.86 -0.28
C LYS A 89 11.22 -16.82 -1.22
N LYS A 90 12.37 -16.63 -0.59
CA LYS A 90 13.74 -16.90 -1.06
C LYS A 90 13.88 -18.29 -1.69
N ARG A 91 14.69 -18.40 -2.74
CA ARG A 91 16.07 -18.90 -2.63
C ARG A 91 16.92 -18.44 -3.80
#